data_AF-A0A550CW47-F1
#
_entry.id   AF-A0A550CW47-F1
#
_cell.length_a   1.000
_cell.length_b   1.000
_cell.length_c   1.000
_cell.angle_alpha   90.00
_cell.angle_beta   90.00
_cell.angle_gamma   90.00
#
_symmetry.space_group_name_H-M   'P 1'
#
loop_
_entity.id
_entity.type
_entity.pdbx_description
1 polymer ?
#
loop_
_entity_poly.entity_id
_entity_poly.type
_entity_poly.pdbx_seq_one_letter_code
_entity_poly.pdbx_strand_id
1 'polypeptide(L)'
;MAAVHQSSSIPLAARDTDSVSRTLAPASDRSAPSPPRNWQTCPRSGHQVLGYPLTEAIARRACQKICPMPDNPSAAAVKGHFGAMTDGVPWLLSEKIPAVPDRSTVVVYKDSARMDLGEVIILADNRGVDNVTRQPPEPAVVEMIADELQLEGAEREPRWFKCVY
;
A
#
# COMPACT_ATOMS: atom_id res chain seq x y z
N MET A 1 11.01 91.97 -7.63
CA MET A 1 12.38 92.17 -7.09
C MET A 1 13.26 91.03 -7.58
N ALA A 2 14.37 91.42 -8.21
CA ALA A 2 15.64 90.72 -8.46
C ALA A 2 15.69 89.23 -8.84
N ALA A 3 16.39 89.00 -9.96
CA ALA A 3 16.78 87.75 -10.59
C ALA A 3 18.05 87.11 -9.98
N VAL A 4 18.28 85.81 -10.25
CA VAL A 4 19.59 85.17 -10.56
C VAL A 4 19.27 83.88 -11.36
N HIS A 5 19.53 83.75 -12.68
CA HIS A 5 20.77 83.25 -13.34
C HIS A 5 21.34 81.96 -12.70
N GLN A 6 21.81 80.91 -13.38
CA GLN A 6 22.03 80.54 -14.77
C GLN A 6 22.43 79.03 -14.79
N SER A 7 22.25 78.37 -15.93
CA SER A 7 23.11 77.35 -16.60
C SER A 7 24.04 76.44 -15.75
N SER A 8 24.28 75.15 -16.00
CA SER A 8 24.08 74.18 -17.08
C SER A 8 24.36 72.81 -16.42
N SER A 9 23.86 71.66 -16.90
CA SER A 9 24.57 70.87 -17.91
C SER A 9 23.75 69.61 -18.23
N ILE A 10 23.60 69.30 -19.52
CA ILE A 10 23.23 67.98 -20.04
C ILE A 10 24.46 67.46 -20.79
N PRO A 11 24.85 66.19 -20.63
CA PRO A 11 24.72 65.20 -21.71
C PRO A 11 24.10 63.89 -21.16
N LEU A 12 23.02 63.36 -21.73
CA LEU A 12 22.89 62.59 -22.98
C LEU A 12 23.32 61.12 -22.86
N ALA A 13 22.30 60.24 -23.02
CA ALA A 13 22.35 58.83 -23.45
C ALA A 13 22.95 57.80 -22.46
N ALA A 14 22.48 56.56 -22.34
CA ALA A 14 21.43 55.79 -23.01
C ALA A 14 21.00 54.64 -22.08
N ARG A 15 19.80 54.11 -22.39
CA ARG A 15 19.24 52.78 -22.05
C ARG A 15 20.25 51.71 -21.62
N ASP A 16 19.92 50.92 -20.61
CA ASP A 16 19.25 49.63 -20.85
C ASP A 16 18.72 48.99 -19.56
N THR A 17 17.54 48.40 -19.73
CA THR A 17 16.91 47.39 -18.88
C THR A 17 17.90 46.28 -18.50
N ASP A 18 17.97 45.89 -17.23
CA ASP A 18 17.21 44.69 -16.86
C ASP A 18 17.11 44.47 -15.35
N SER A 19 15.93 43.99 -15.00
CA SER A 19 15.49 43.58 -13.69
C SER A 19 16.09 42.22 -13.38
N VAL A 20 16.89 42.11 -12.31
CA VAL A 20 17.23 40.80 -11.74
C VAL A 20 16.81 40.78 -10.28
N SER A 21 15.49 40.74 -10.08
CA SER A 21 14.94 40.13 -8.88
C SER A 21 15.33 38.66 -8.88
N ARG A 22 16.34 38.30 -8.08
CA ARG A 22 16.61 36.90 -7.74
C ARG A 22 15.46 36.37 -6.88
N THR A 23 14.41 35.91 -7.56
CA THR A 23 13.43 35.01 -6.98
C THR A 23 14.13 33.67 -6.76
N LEU A 24 14.55 33.40 -5.53
CA LEU A 24 14.85 32.04 -5.09
C LEU A 24 13.53 31.27 -5.13
N ALA A 25 13.28 30.58 -6.24
CA ALA A 25 12.22 29.59 -6.31
C ALA A 25 12.48 28.55 -5.21
N PRO A 26 11.48 28.19 -4.38
CA PRO A 26 11.64 27.06 -3.48
C PRO A 26 11.93 25.84 -4.34
N ALA A 27 13.05 25.17 -4.05
CA ALA A 27 13.37 23.89 -4.64
C ALA A 27 12.19 22.96 -4.34
N SER A 28 11.34 22.78 -5.35
CA SER A 28 10.28 21.79 -5.32
C SER A 28 11.03 20.46 -5.35
N ASP A 29 11.19 19.88 -4.16
CA ASP A 29 11.76 18.56 -3.92
C ASP A 29 10.79 17.54 -4.51
N ARG A 30 10.74 17.49 -5.85
CA ARG A 30 10.02 16.49 -6.61
C ARG A 30 10.89 15.24 -6.56
N SER A 31 10.87 14.59 -5.41
CA SER A 31 11.27 13.18 -5.31
C SER A 31 10.61 12.45 -6.47
N ALA A 32 11.42 11.87 -7.35
CA ALA A 32 10.92 11.07 -8.46
C ALA A 32 10.02 9.97 -7.90
N PRO A 33 8.88 9.66 -8.54
CA PRO A 33 8.01 8.60 -8.07
C PRO A 33 8.80 7.29 -8.01
N SER A 34 8.68 6.58 -6.89
CA SER A 34 9.30 5.27 -6.72
C SER A 34 8.90 4.33 -7.87
N PRO A 35 9.81 3.47 -8.35
CA PRO A 35 9.47 2.50 -9.39
C PRO A 35 8.31 1.61 -8.93
N PRO A 36 7.43 1.21 -9.85
CA PRO A 36 6.30 0.35 -9.51
C PRO A 36 6.78 -1.00 -8.97
N ARG A 37 6.17 -1.44 -7.88
CA ARG A 37 6.41 -2.73 -7.24
C ARG A 37 5.75 -3.85 -8.05
N ASN A 38 6.33 -5.05 -8.00
CA ASN A 38 5.89 -6.19 -8.80
C ASN A 38 4.39 -6.54 -8.63
N TRP A 39 3.84 -6.35 -7.43
CA TRP A 39 2.45 -6.67 -7.14
C TRP A 39 1.45 -5.65 -7.68
N GLN A 40 1.88 -4.41 -7.99
CA GLN A 40 1.00 -3.36 -8.50
C GLN A 40 0.50 -3.67 -9.92
N THR A 41 1.18 -4.56 -10.64
CA THR A 41 0.74 -4.99 -11.97
C THR A 41 -0.09 -6.25 -11.87
N CYS A 42 -1.37 -6.16 -12.26
CA CYS A 42 -2.27 -7.32 -12.31
C CYS A 42 -1.79 -8.33 -13.38
N PRO A 43 -1.66 -9.63 -13.04
CA PRO A 43 -1.34 -10.68 -13.98
C PRO A 43 -2.36 -10.76 -15.13
N ARG A 44 -1.87 -10.91 -16.36
CA ARG A 44 -2.69 -10.87 -17.58
C ARG A 44 -3.59 -12.09 -17.81
N SER A 45 -3.41 -13.18 -17.06
CA SER A 45 -4.17 -14.42 -17.30
C SER A 45 -4.35 -15.29 -16.06
N GLY A 46 -5.43 -16.08 -16.06
CA GLY A 46 -5.82 -17.02 -15.00
C GLY A 46 -6.46 -16.35 -13.78
N HIS A 47 -7.22 -17.12 -12.98
CA HIS A 47 -7.76 -16.58 -11.72
C HIS A 47 -6.67 -16.59 -10.66
N GLN A 48 -6.33 -15.38 -10.25
CA GLN A 48 -5.31 -15.06 -9.29
C GLN A 48 -5.86 -14.06 -8.28
N VAL A 49 -5.27 -14.11 -7.10
CA VAL A 49 -5.57 -13.21 -5.99
C VAL A 49 -4.28 -12.56 -5.55
N LEU A 50 -4.33 -11.26 -5.29
CA LEU A 50 -3.28 -10.53 -4.63
C LEU A 50 -3.54 -10.59 -3.14
N GLY A 51 -2.53 -10.97 -2.36
CA GLY A 51 -2.71 -11.01 -0.92
C GLY A 51 -1.48 -11.38 -0.11
N TYR A 52 -1.74 -11.62 1.17
CA TYR A 52 -0.76 -12.12 2.13
C TYR A 52 -1.12 -13.54 2.55
N PRO A 53 -0.15 -14.47 2.60
CA PRO A 53 -0.38 -15.78 3.21
C PRO A 53 -0.83 -15.63 4.66
N LEU A 54 -1.93 -16.28 5.02
CA LEU A 54 -2.35 -16.38 6.42
C LEU A 54 -1.49 -17.43 7.11
N THR A 55 -0.42 -16.97 7.76
CA THR A 55 0.48 -17.84 8.52
C THR A 55 -0.03 -18.07 9.94
N GLU A 56 0.47 -19.12 10.59
CA GLU A 56 0.16 -19.40 12.00
C GLU A 56 0.61 -18.26 12.93
N ALA A 57 1.69 -17.55 12.57
CA ALA A 57 2.15 -16.39 13.33
C ALA A 57 1.16 -15.21 13.24
N ILE A 58 0.65 -14.91 12.03
CA ILE A 58 -0.37 -13.88 11.83
C ILE A 58 -1.64 -14.24 12.62
N ALA A 59 -2.12 -15.47 12.45
CA ALA A 59 -3.32 -15.95 13.14
C ALA A 59 -3.16 -15.88 14.68
N ARG A 60 -2.01 -16.28 15.22
CA ARG A 60 -1.73 -16.18 16.67
C ARG A 60 -1.76 -14.73 17.17
N ARG A 61 -1.18 -13.79 16.43
CA ARG A 61 -1.18 -12.36 16.81
C ARG A 61 -2.59 -11.77 16.77
N ALA A 62 -3.37 -12.11 15.75
CA ALA A 62 -4.77 -11.69 15.65
C ALA A 62 -5.63 -12.30 16.77
N CYS A 63 -5.42 -13.58 17.08
CA CYS A 63 -6.06 -14.28 18.21
C CYS A 63 -5.87 -13.51 19.53
N GLN A 64 -4.64 -13.09 19.85
CA GLN A 64 -4.37 -12.33 21.08
C GLN A 64 -5.19 -11.04 21.20
N LYS A 65 -5.62 -10.46 20.07
CA LYS A 65 -6.45 -9.24 20.02
C LYS A 65 -7.95 -9.55 20.08
N ILE A 66 -8.40 -10.59 19.39
CA ILE A 66 -9.84 -10.86 19.15
C ILE A 66 -10.41 -11.86 20.15
N CYS A 67 -9.69 -12.96 20.38
CA CYS A 67 -10.18 -14.10 21.15
C CYS A 67 -9.00 -14.89 21.73
N PRO A 68 -8.44 -14.46 22.88
CA PRO A 68 -7.32 -15.13 23.50
C PRO A 68 -7.62 -16.62 23.77
N MET A 69 -6.69 -17.50 23.41
CA MET A 69 -6.78 -18.92 23.77
C MET A 69 -6.42 -19.11 25.26
N PRO A 70 -7.00 -20.13 25.93
CA PRO A 70 -6.62 -20.48 27.30
C PRO A 70 -5.16 -20.96 27.36
N ASP A 71 -4.54 -20.93 28.54
CA ASP A 71 -3.10 -21.22 28.73
C ASP A 71 -2.66 -22.62 28.28
N ASN A 72 -3.57 -23.59 28.22
CA ASN A 72 -3.29 -24.98 27.81
C ASN A 72 -4.36 -25.50 26.84
N PRO A 73 -4.41 -25.00 25.59
CA PRO A 73 -5.42 -25.42 24.64
C PRO A 73 -5.10 -26.81 24.09
N SER A 74 -6.12 -27.64 23.87
CA SER A 74 -5.94 -28.90 23.16
C SER A 74 -5.54 -28.65 21.70
N ALA A 75 -4.87 -29.60 21.05
CA ALA A 75 -4.53 -29.48 19.62
C ALA A 75 -5.76 -29.26 18.72
N ALA A 76 -6.90 -29.87 19.07
CA ALA A 76 -8.16 -29.65 18.37
C ALA A 76 -8.69 -28.22 18.56
N ALA A 77 -8.56 -27.66 19.77
CA ALA A 77 -8.91 -26.27 20.04
C ALA A 77 -8.02 -25.31 19.25
N VAL A 78 -6.69 -25.54 19.21
CA VAL A 78 -5.76 -24.74 18.40
C VAL A 78 -6.13 -24.79 16.91
N LYS A 79 -6.45 -25.98 16.39
CA LYS A 79 -6.84 -26.15 14.99
C LYS A 79 -8.16 -25.44 14.67
N GLY A 80 -9.19 -25.64 15.48
CA GLY A 80 -10.47 -24.95 15.30
C GLY A 80 -10.32 -23.44 15.40
N HIS A 81 -9.44 -22.99 16.28
CA HIS A 81 -9.12 -21.58 16.46
C HIS A 81 -8.41 -20.97 15.26
N PHE A 82 -7.41 -21.65 14.70
CA PHE A 82 -6.80 -21.22 13.43
C PHE A 82 -7.82 -21.17 12.30
N GLY A 83 -8.74 -22.14 12.26
CA GLY A 83 -9.88 -22.12 11.34
C GLY A 83 -10.75 -20.87 11.50
N ALA A 84 -10.98 -20.37 12.71
CA ALA A 84 -11.73 -19.12 12.90
C ALA A 84 -10.95 -17.87 12.41
N MET A 85 -9.62 -17.92 12.34
CA MET A 85 -8.80 -16.79 11.90
C MET A 85 -8.82 -16.58 10.38
N THR A 86 -9.31 -17.55 9.60
CA THR A 86 -9.55 -17.35 8.15
C THR A 86 -10.62 -16.30 7.87
N ASP A 87 -11.53 -16.09 8.83
CA ASP A 87 -12.55 -15.04 8.78
C ASP A 87 -12.19 -13.87 9.70
N GLY A 88 -11.61 -14.15 10.86
CA GLY A 88 -11.30 -13.12 11.86
C GLY A 88 -10.23 -12.11 11.44
N VAL A 89 -9.19 -12.54 10.71
CA VAL A 89 -8.13 -11.62 10.27
C VAL A 89 -8.64 -10.63 9.22
N PRO A 90 -9.31 -11.06 8.13
CA PRO A 90 -9.89 -10.13 7.17
C PRO A 90 -10.86 -9.13 7.81
N TRP A 91 -11.74 -9.60 8.70
CA TRP A 91 -12.67 -8.73 9.42
C TRP A 91 -11.95 -7.66 10.25
N LEU A 92 -10.90 -8.03 11.00
CA LEU A 92 -10.11 -7.07 11.77
C LEU A 92 -9.42 -6.03 10.87
N LEU A 93 -8.94 -6.44 9.69
CA LEU A 93 -8.33 -5.51 8.74
C LEU A 93 -9.36 -4.55 8.15
N SER A 94 -10.56 -5.02 7.80
CA SER A 94 -11.62 -4.17 7.24
C SER A 94 -12.15 -3.14 8.24
N GLU A 95 -12.21 -3.49 9.53
CA GLU A 95 -12.60 -2.54 10.59
C GLU A 95 -11.59 -1.40 10.75
N LYS A 96 -10.30 -1.66 10.51
CA LYS A 96 -9.22 -0.69 10.70
C LYS A 96 -8.86 0.09 9.45
N ILE A 97 -8.99 -0.55 8.28
CA ILE A 97 -8.51 -0.05 7.00
C ILE A 97 -9.69 -0.12 6.02
N PRO A 98 -10.44 0.98 5.81
CA PRO A 98 -11.66 0.99 5.00
C PRO A 98 -11.47 0.53 3.55
N ALA A 99 -10.24 0.56 3.04
CA ALA A 99 -9.88 0.09 1.70
C ALA A 99 -9.73 -1.45 1.60
N VAL A 100 -9.69 -2.16 2.74
CA VAL A 100 -9.61 -3.62 2.77
C VAL A 100 -11.03 -4.20 2.77
N PRO A 101 -11.37 -5.10 1.83
CA PRO A 101 -12.67 -5.75 1.82
C PRO A 101 -12.81 -6.75 2.97
N ASP A 102 -13.97 -6.75 3.63
CA ASP A 102 -14.33 -7.79 4.60
C ASP A 102 -14.70 -9.09 3.87
N ARG A 103 -13.71 -9.97 3.69
CA ARG A 103 -13.85 -11.23 2.95
C ARG A 103 -12.98 -12.32 3.54
N SER A 104 -13.54 -13.51 3.67
CA SER A 104 -12.81 -14.72 4.04
C SER A 104 -11.56 -14.94 3.17
N THR A 105 -10.57 -15.63 3.74
CA THR A 105 -9.41 -16.07 2.97
C THR A 105 -9.79 -17.02 1.82
N VAL A 106 -8.84 -17.22 0.92
CA VAL A 106 -8.95 -18.17 -0.18
C VAL A 106 -7.78 -19.14 -0.21
N VAL A 107 -8.10 -20.40 -0.48
CA VAL A 107 -7.10 -21.44 -0.74
C VAL A 107 -6.44 -21.22 -2.10
N VAL A 108 -5.12 -21.15 -2.10
CA VAL A 108 -4.28 -20.95 -3.28
C VAL A 108 -3.09 -21.89 -3.29
N TYR A 109 -2.46 -22.03 -4.45
CA TYR A 109 -1.13 -22.63 -4.54
C TYR A 109 -0.06 -21.65 -4.04
N LYS A 110 0.73 -22.04 -3.03
CA LYS A 110 1.82 -21.21 -2.48
C LYS A 110 3.01 -21.12 -3.42
N ASP A 111 3.20 -22.17 -4.22
CA ASP A 111 4.32 -22.33 -5.13
C ASP A 111 3.85 -22.48 -6.59
N SER A 112 4.78 -22.23 -7.52
CA SER A 112 4.51 -22.33 -8.95
C SER A 112 4.38 -23.77 -9.45
N ALA A 113 4.93 -24.74 -8.72
CA ALA A 113 4.80 -26.17 -9.02
C ALA A 113 3.42 -26.73 -8.62
N ARG A 114 2.63 -25.96 -7.87
CA ARG A 114 1.28 -26.28 -7.40
C ARG A 114 1.23 -27.49 -6.46
N MET A 115 2.25 -27.62 -5.62
CA MET A 115 2.40 -28.77 -4.72
C MET A 115 1.93 -28.46 -3.30
N ASP A 116 2.00 -27.20 -2.87
CA ASP A 116 1.56 -26.77 -1.54
C ASP A 116 0.41 -25.77 -1.60
N LEU A 117 -0.55 -25.96 -0.68
CA LEU A 117 -1.74 -25.13 -0.53
C LEU A 117 -1.63 -24.21 0.68
N GLY A 118 -2.19 -23.01 0.57
CA GLY A 118 -2.26 -22.05 1.66
C GLY A 118 -3.50 -21.18 1.59
N GLU A 119 -3.86 -20.63 2.74
CA GLU A 119 -4.87 -19.58 2.85
C GLU A 119 -4.23 -18.22 2.59
N VAL A 120 -4.90 -17.37 1.82
CA VAL A 120 -4.46 -16.00 1.53
C VAL A 120 -5.54 -14.99 1.88
N ILE A 121 -5.14 -13.94 2.60
CA ILE A 121 -5.94 -12.74 2.86
C ILE A 121 -6.01 -11.94 1.56
N ILE A 122 -7.22 -11.75 1.02
CA ILE A 122 -7.44 -11.15 -0.30
C ILE A 122 -7.40 -9.62 -0.22
N LEU A 123 -6.56 -8.99 -1.05
CA LEU A 123 -6.54 -7.55 -1.25
C LEU A 123 -7.16 -7.14 -2.58
N ALA A 124 -6.84 -7.90 -3.63
CA ALA A 124 -7.39 -7.74 -4.96
C ALA A 124 -7.49 -9.10 -5.64
N ASP A 125 -8.33 -9.20 -6.66
CA ASP A 125 -8.48 -10.43 -7.43
C ASP A 125 -8.92 -10.13 -8.86
N ASN A 126 -8.60 -11.05 -9.76
CA ASN A 126 -9.06 -11.04 -11.14
C ASN A 126 -9.96 -12.26 -11.42
N ARG A 127 -10.75 -12.70 -10.42
CA ARG A 127 -11.52 -13.95 -10.48
C ARG A 127 -12.67 -13.92 -11.51
N GLY A 128 -13.00 -12.76 -12.07
CA GLY A 128 -13.97 -12.62 -13.17
C GLY A 128 -15.43 -12.98 -12.81
N VAL A 129 -15.71 -13.40 -11.57
CA VAL A 129 -17.05 -13.79 -11.11
C VAL A 129 -17.88 -12.57 -10.70
N ASP A 130 -17.25 -11.62 -10.00
CA ASP A 130 -17.84 -10.31 -9.74
C ASP A 130 -17.38 -9.39 -10.88
N ASN A 131 -18.28 -8.72 -11.60
CA ASN A 131 -17.98 -7.77 -12.70
C ASN A 131 -17.15 -6.54 -12.26
N VAL A 132 -16.65 -6.52 -11.02
CA VAL A 132 -15.78 -5.48 -10.49
C VAL A 132 -14.38 -6.10 -10.38
N THR A 133 -13.57 -5.92 -11.42
CA THR A 133 -12.14 -6.20 -11.34
C THR A 133 -11.55 -5.37 -10.20
N ARG A 134 -11.14 -6.03 -9.13
CA ARG A 134 -10.55 -5.34 -7.99
C ARG A 134 -9.13 -4.94 -8.36
N GLN A 135 -8.86 -3.63 -8.30
CA GLN A 135 -7.52 -3.11 -8.50
C GLN A 135 -6.67 -3.36 -7.25
N PRO A 136 -5.36 -3.58 -7.41
CA PRO A 136 -4.43 -3.55 -6.29
C PRO A 136 -4.60 -2.27 -5.46
N PRO A 137 -4.54 -2.35 -4.13
CA PRO A 137 -4.60 -1.17 -3.27
C PRO A 137 -3.37 -0.27 -3.48
N GLU A 138 -3.48 0.99 -3.07
CA GLU A 138 -2.35 1.93 -3.10
C GLU A 138 -1.20 1.45 -2.17
N PRO A 139 0.08 1.75 -2.49
CA PRO A 139 1.22 1.33 -1.68
C PRO A 139 1.13 1.72 -0.20
N ALA A 140 0.59 2.91 0.10
CA ALA A 140 0.38 3.35 1.48
C ALA A 140 -0.61 2.45 2.25
N VAL A 141 -1.63 1.92 1.57
CA VAL A 141 -2.59 0.97 2.17
C VAL A 141 -1.90 -0.37 2.42
N VAL A 142 -1.07 -0.83 1.48
CA VAL A 142 -0.27 -2.05 1.65
C VAL A 142 0.66 -1.95 2.86
N GLU A 143 1.28 -0.79 3.07
CA GLU A 143 2.14 -0.52 4.24
C GLU A 143 1.34 -0.56 5.56
N MET A 144 0.17 0.08 5.61
CA MET A 144 -0.71 0.00 6.78
C MET A 144 -1.14 -1.43 7.11
N ILE A 145 -1.46 -2.24 6.08
CA ILE A 145 -1.83 -3.64 6.28
C ILE A 145 -0.62 -4.43 6.79
N ALA A 146 0.57 -4.22 6.22
CA ALA A 146 1.79 -4.89 6.65
C ALA A 146 2.11 -4.56 8.12
N ASP A 147 1.91 -3.32 8.55
CA ASP A 147 2.10 -2.91 9.95
C ASP A 147 1.06 -3.55 10.88
N GLU A 148 -0.22 -3.58 10.49
CA GLU A 148 -1.26 -4.20 11.30
C GLU A 148 -1.05 -5.72 11.47
N LEU A 149 -0.56 -6.37 10.40
CA LEU A 149 -0.17 -7.78 10.39
C LEU A 149 1.22 -8.04 11.03
N GLN A 150 1.98 -6.99 11.33
CA GLN A 150 3.34 -7.03 11.87
C GLN A 150 4.29 -7.85 10.97
N LEU A 151 4.27 -7.55 9.68
CA LEU A 151 5.12 -8.17 8.67
C LEU A 151 6.43 -7.41 8.56
N GLU A 152 7.51 -8.15 8.29
CA GLU A 152 8.86 -7.60 8.24
C GLU A 152 9.60 -8.02 6.97
N GLY A 153 10.54 -7.18 6.52
CA GLY A 153 11.36 -7.45 5.35
C GLY A 153 10.54 -7.75 4.09
N ALA A 154 10.84 -8.87 3.42
CA ALA A 154 10.19 -9.25 2.18
C ALA A 154 8.71 -9.65 2.34
N GLU A 155 8.27 -10.01 3.56
CA GLU A 155 6.89 -10.40 3.83
C GLU A 155 5.93 -9.21 3.83
N ARG A 156 6.45 -7.99 3.92
CA ARG A 156 5.67 -6.74 3.82
C ARG A 156 5.10 -6.51 2.42
N GLU A 157 5.57 -7.24 1.42
CA GLU A 157 5.10 -7.11 0.05
C GLU A 157 4.09 -8.24 -0.27
N PRO A 158 2.85 -7.90 -0.66
CA PRO A 158 1.87 -8.90 -1.04
C PRO A 158 2.26 -9.55 -2.37
N ARG A 159 1.69 -10.71 -2.64
CA ARG A 159 2.01 -11.50 -3.84
C ARG A 159 0.75 -11.95 -4.56
N TRP A 160 0.89 -12.15 -5.87
CA TRP A 160 -0.12 -12.80 -6.68
C TRP A 160 -0.02 -14.32 -6.53
N PHE A 161 -1.15 -14.94 -6.24
CA PHE A 161 -1.28 -16.39 -6.07
C PHE A 161 -2.32 -16.94 -7.02
N LYS A 162 -2.07 -18.16 -7.52
CA LYS A 162 -3.02 -18.88 -8.36
C LYS A 162 -4.05 -19.60 -7.49
N CYS A 163 -5.34 -19.38 -7.77
CA CYS A 163 -6.42 -20.06 -7.07
C CYS A 163 -6.42 -21.58 -7.35
N VAL A 164 -6.85 -22.35 -6.35
CA VAL A 164 -7.26 -23.75 -6.54
C VAL A 164 -8.66 -23.75 -7.16
N TYR A 165 -8.86 -24.61 -8.16
CA TYR A 165 -10.16 -24.87 -8.79
C TYR A 165 -10.58 -26.30 -8.48
#